data_AF-A0AAV5B777-F1
#
_entry.id   AF-A0AAV5B777-F1
#
_cell.length_a   1.000
_cell.length_b   1.000
_cell.length_c   1.000
_cell.angle_alpha   90.00
_cell.angle_beta   90.00
_cell.angle_gamma   90.00
#
_symmetry.space_group_name_H-M   'P 1'
#
loop_
_entity.id
_entity.type
_entity.pdbx_description
1 polymer ?
#
loop_
_entity_poly.entity_id
_entity_poly.type
_entity_poly.pdbx_seq_one_letter_code
_entity_poly.pdbx_strand_id
1 'polypeptide(L)' 'MVSIPKSVHRERIEENIDIFDFELSEAEMGEVASLDRGASEIVDHGDPAFIHTIGTMRIHG' A
#
# COMPACT_ATOMS: atom_id res chain seq x y z
N MET A 1 -3.52 -8.91 7.17
CA MET A 1 -3.84 -7.72 6.35
C MET A 1 -4.70 -8.19 5.19
N VAL A 2 -5.65 -7.38 4.73
CA VAL A 2 -6.43 -7.64 3.51
C VAL A 2 -6.07 -6.54 2.53
N SER A 3 -5.73 -6.87 1.27
CA SER A 3 -5.33 -5.89 0.26
C SER A 3 -6.55 -5.15 -0.33
N ILE A 4 -6.39 -3.84 -0.58
CA ILE A 4 -7.42 -3.00 -1.22
C ILE A 4 -6.74 -2.13 -2.30
N PRO A 5 -6.36 -2.71 -3.47
CA PRO A 5 -5.70 -1.96 -4.52
C PRO A 5 -6.68 -0.99 -5.20
N LYS A 6 -6.24 0.24 -5.48
CA LYS A 6 -7.04 1.25 -6.19
C LYS A 6 -6.56 1.41 -7.63
N SER A 7 -7.49 1.45 -8.58
CA SER A 7 -7.25 1.87 -9.96
C SER A 7 -8.47 2.62 -10.52
N VAL A 8 -8.24 3.49 -11.50
CA VAL A 8 -9.29 4.10 -12.34
C VAL A 8 -9.34 3.49 -13.75
N HIS A 9 -8.33 2.69 -14.10
CA HIS A 9 -8.19 1.99 -15.37
C HIS A 9 -8.83 0.61 -15.25
N ARG A 10 -9.76 0.29 -16.14
CA ARG A 10 -10.55 -0.93 -16.09
C ARG A 10 -9.68 -2.17 -16.21
N GLU A 11 -8.75 -2.16 -17.15
CA GLU A 11 -7.82 -3.26 -17.41
C GLU A 11 -7.00 -3.62 -16.16
N ARG A 12 -6.61 -2.61 -15.37
CA ARG A 12 -5.88 -2.79 -14.11
C ARG A 12 -6.76 -3.32 -12.99
N ILE A 13 -8.05 -2.97 -12.97
CA ILE A 13 -8.99 -3.52 -11.98
C ILE A 13 -9.19 -5.01 -12.24
N GLU A 14 -9.31 -5.40 -13.51
CA GLU A 14 -9.43 -6.79 -13.96
C GLU A 14 -8.15 -7.58 -13.65
N GLU A 15 -6.97 -7.02 -13.93
CA GLU A 15 -5.67 -7.65 -13.59
C GLU A 15 -5.46 -7.80 -12.06
N ASN A 16 -5.78 -6.77 -11.27
CA ASN A 16 -5.53 -6.79 -9.82
C ASN A 16 -6.38 -7.83 -9.06
N ILE A 17 -7.51 -8.27 -9.62
CA ILE A 17 -8.37 -9.31 -9.02
C ILE A 17 -8.01 -10.72 -9.53
N ASP A 18 -7.40 -10.83 -10.70
CA ASP A 18 -7.04 -12.10 -11.35
C ASP A 18 -5.69 -12.61 -10.83
N ILE A 19 -5.63 -12.92 -9.54
CA ILE A 19 -4.39 -13.34 -8.84
C ILE A 19 -4.49 -14.72 -8.19
N PHE A 20 -5.57 -15.46 -8.45
CA PHE A 20 -5.89 -16.71 -7.74
C PHE A 20 -5.45 -17.96 -8.50
N ASP A 21 -4.87 -17.80 -9.69
CA ASP A 21 -4.42 -18.88 -10.57
C ASP A 21 -2.92 -19.17 -10.45
N PHE A 22 -2.19 -18.42 -9.61
CA PHE A 22 -0.78 -18.65 -9.30
C PHE A 22 -0.52 -18.63 -7.79
N GLU A 23 0.64 -19.15 -7.40
CA GLU A 23 1.15 -19.09 -6.03
C GLU A 23 2.64 -18.78 -6.07
N LEU A 24 3.11 -18.01 -5.09
CA LEU A 24 4.53 -17.74 -4.92
C LEU A 24 5.20 -18.86 -4.12
N SER A 25 6.35 -19.31 -4.58
CA SER A 25 7.18 -20.28 -3.86
C SER A 25 7.73 -19.68 -2.56
N GLU A 26 8.17 -20.54 -1.64
CA GLU A 26 8.81 -20.09 -0.39
C GLU A 26 10.05 -19.21 -0.65
N ALA A 27 10.81 -19.50 -1.70
CA ALA A 27 11.97 -18.71 -2.08
C ALA A 27 11.57 -17.30 -2.53
N GLU A 28 10.56 -17.17 -3.40
CA GLU A 28 10.04 -15.87 -3.86
C GLU A 28 9.44 -15.08 -2.70
N MET A 29 8.72 -15.74 -1.80
CA MET A 29 8.22 -15.10 -0.57
C MET A 29 9.37 -14.60 0.31
N GLY A 30 10.47 -15.34 0.39
CA GLY A 30 11.69 -14.92 1.09
C GLY A 30 12.34 -13.68 0.47
N GLU A 31 12.38 -13.60 -0.86
CA GLU A 31 12.86 -12.41 -1.57
C GLU A 31 11.98 -11.18 -1.30
N VAL A 32 10.65 -11.33 -1.35
CA VAL A 32 9.72 -10.23 -1.05
C VAL A 32 9.89 -9.74 0.39
N ALA A 33 10.04 -10.65 1.35
CA ALA A 33 10.26 -10.29 2.76
C ALA A 33 11.55 -9.47 2.96
N SER A 34 12.58 -9.72 2.15
CA SER A 34 13.85 -8.99 2.22
C SER A 34 13.74 -7.51 1.84
N LEU A 35 12.63 -7.10 1.21
CA LEU A 35 12.37 -5.71 0.81
C LEU A 35 11.78 -4.85 1.94
N ASP A 36 11.42 -5.44 3.08
CA ASP A 36 10.91 -4.67 4.22
C ASP A 36 11.94 -3.66 4.73
N ARG A 37 11.57 -2.38 4.73
CA ARG A 37 12.42 -1.28 5.21
C ARG A 37 12.18 -0.94 6.67
N GLY A 38 11.22 -1.60 7.33
CA GLY A 38 10.91 -1.43 8.75
C GLY A 38 10.25 -0.09 9.12
N ALA A 39 9.92 0.74 8.13
CA ALA A 39 9.30 2.05 8.32
C ALA A 39 8.39 2.39 7.14
N SER A 40 7.41 3.27 7.39
CA SER A 40 6.54 3.82 6.34
C SER A 40 7.34 4.72 5.40
N GLU A 41 7.23 4.48 4.10
CA GLU A 41 7.91 5.29 3.08
C GLU A 41 7.19 6.60 2.76
N ILE A 42 5.93 6.70 3.14
CA ILE A 42 5.07 7.82 2.74
C ILE A 42 5.01 8.86 3.85
N VAL A 43 4.83 8.40 5.10
CA VAL A 43 4.54 9.29 6.24
C VAL A 43 5.05 8.69 7.55
N ASP A 44 5.57 9.53 8.44
CA ASP A 44 5.78 9.17 9.84
C ASP A 44 4.53 9.57 10.64
N HIS A 45 3.79 8.59 11.14
CA HIS A 45 2.58 8.83 11.93
C HIS A 45 2.87 9.39 13.33
N GLY A 46 4.12 9.38 13.78
CA GLY A 46 4.57 9.98 15.03
C GLY A 46 5.04 11.42 14.89
N ASP A 47 5.25 11.93 13.67
CA ASP A 47 5.73 13.29 13.44
C ASP A 47 4.65 14.34 13.77
N PRO A 48 4.86 15.18 14.80
CA PRO A 48 3.89 16.21 15.18
C PRO A 48 3.57 17.20 14.06
N ALA A 49 4.51 17.48 13.16
CA ALA A 49 4.30 18.39 12.04
C ALA A 49 3.35 17.78 11.00
N PHE A 50 3.52 16.50 10.69
CA PHE A 50 2.63 15.76 9.80
C PHE A 50 1.22 15.63 10.40
N ILE A 51 1.11 15.30 11.69
CA ILE A 51 -0.17 15.21 12.40
C ILE A 51 -0.94 16.54 12.34
N HIS A 52 -0.27 17.66 12.61
CA HIS A 52 -0.89 18.98 12.53
C HIS A 52 -1.38 19.33 11.11
N THR A 53 -0.58 18.96 10.10
CA THR A 53 -0.93 19.16 8.69
C THR A 53 -2.23 18.43 8.32
N ILE A 54 -2.35 17.15 8.66
CA ILE A 54 -3.60 16.40 8.44
C ILE A 54 -4.75 16.98 9.26
N GLY A 55 -4.52 17.31 10.53
CA GLY A 55 -5.56 17.80 11.43
C GLY A 55 -6.16 19.16 11.02
N THR A 56 -5.44 19.92 10.19
CA THR A 56 -5.90 21.23 9.68
C THR A 56 -6.36 21.20 8.23
N MET A 57 -6.21 20.06 7.54
CA MET A 57 -6.62 19.89 6.16
C MET A 57 -8.15 19.91 6.05
N ARG A 58 -8.70 20.87 5.29
CA ARG A 58 -10.13 20.92 4.96
C ARG A 58 -10.36 20.32 3.58
N ILE A 59 -11.34 19.44 3.49
CA ILE A 59 -11.72 18.79 2.22
C ILE A 59 -13.03 19.43 1.77
N HIS A 60 -12.93 20.41 0.89
CA HIS A 60 -13.95 21.36 0.44
C HIS A 60 -14.29 22.49 1.45
N GLY A 61 -14.43 23.71 0.91
CA GLY A 61 -15.01 24.87 1.58
C GLY A 61 -16.42 25.12 1.06
#